data_AF-A0A1B6KPL9-F1
#
_entry.id   AF-A0A1B6KPL9-F1
#
_cell.length_a   1.000
_cell.length_b   1.000
_cell.length_c   1.000
_cell.angle_alpha   90.00
_cell.angle_beta   90.00
_cell.angle_gamma   90.00
#
_symmetry.space_group_name_H-M   'P 1'
#
loop_
_entity.id
_entity.type
_entity.pdbx_description
1 polymer ?
#
loop_
_entity_poly.entity_id
_entity_poly.type
_entity_poly.pdbx_seq_one_letter_code
_entity_poly.pdbx_strand_id
1 'polypeptide(L)'
;FGVNETAREDTDDIVVKLCREKLCVDLPPEAICRSHRVGKPPKPGPNGERRHRPIIIRFTSYRYRREVYVAKKKLKGTGTTIREDLTARRLEVLRSATSLYG
;
A
#
# COMPACT_ATOMS: atom_id res chain seq x y z
N PHE A 1 -2.80 -1.25 -1.59
CA PHE A 1 -3.91 -1.70 -2.46
C PHE A 1 -5.16 -1.95 -1.61
N GLY A 2 -6.36 -1.84 -2.20
CA GLY A 2 -7.61 -2.13 -1.49
C GLY A 2 -8.18 -0.96 -0.67
N VAL A 3 -7.75 0.27 -0.95
CA VAL A 3 -8.23 1.48 -0.28
C VAL A 3 -9.17 2.22 -1.23
N ASN A 4 -10.38 2.54 -0.76
CA ASN A 4 -11.38 3.25 -1.54
C ASN A 4 -10.88 4.63 -1.96
N GLU A 5 -11.22 5.03 -3.18
CA GLU A 5 -10.81 6.30 -3.79
C GLU A 5 -11.96 7.29 -3.73
N THR A 6 -11.67 8.49 -3.21
CA THR A 6 -12.66 9.57 -3.07
C THR A 6 -12.16 10.86 -3.72
N ALA A 7 -13.09 11.74 -4.08
CA ALA A 7 -12.75 13.03 -4.70
C ALA A 7 -12.05 13.94 -3.68
N ARG A 8 -10.95 14.59 -4.09
CA ARG A 8 -10.14 15.49 -3.24
C ARG A 8 -9.66 14.83 -1.94
N GLU A 9 -9.31 13.55 -2.02
CA GLU A 9 -8.77 12.83 -0.87
C GLU A 9 -7.37 13.32 -0.51
N ASP A 10 -7.08 13.31 0.80
CA ASP A 10 -5.73 13.42 1.32
C ASP A 10 -5.15 12.02 1.52
N THR A 11 -4.17 11.64 0.70
CA THR A 11 -3.56 10.32 0.77
C THR A 11 -2.63 10.14 1.96
N ASP A 12 -2.08 11.21 2.53
CA ASP A 12 -1.22 11.14 3.72
C ASP A 12 -2.09 10.79 4.94
N ASP A 13 -3.20 11.51 5.13
CA ASP A 13 -4.16 11.23 6.21
C ASP A 13 -4.73 9.82 6.13
N ILE A 14 -5.09 9.36 4.93
CA ILE A 14 -5.57 7.98 4.70
C ILE A 14 -4.51 6.97 5.15
N VAL A 15 -3.24 7.21 4.83
CA VAL A 15 -2.14 6.30 5.18
C VAL A 15 -1.88 6.30 6.68
N VAL A 16 -1.83 7.47 7.32
CA VAL A 16 -1.65 7.60 8.77
C VAL A 16 -2.78 6.90 9.51
N LYS A 17 -4.03 7.16 9.11
CA LYS A 17 -5.22 6.53 9.69
C LYS A 17 -5.17 5.00 9.54
N LEU A 18 -4.84 4.50 8.36
CA LEU A 18 -4.71 3.07 8.10
C LEU A 18 -3.63 2.42 8.97
N CYS A 19 -2.47 3.08 9.12
CA CYS A 19 -1.38 2.58 9.97
C CYS A 19 -1.82 2.50 11.45
N ARG A 20 -2.50 3.53 11.94
CA ARG A 20 -3.00 3.57 13.33
C ARG A 20 -4.07 2.50 13.57
N GLU A 21 -5.11 2.46 12.73
CA GLU A 21 -6.28 1.60 12.95
C GLU A 21 -6.06 0.13 12.62
N LYS A 22 -5.29 -0.18 11.57
CA LYS A 22 -5.16 -1.56 11.07
C LYS A 22 -3.80 -2.19 11.39
N LEU A 23 -2.75 -1.38 11.55
CA LEU A 23 -1.41 -1.87 11.83
C LEU A 23 -0.98 -1.69 13.29
N CYS A 24 -1.71 -0.85 14.04
CA CYS A 24 -1.30 -0.37 15.37
C CYS A 24 0.11 0.23 15.34
N VAL A 25 0.41 1.00 14.30
CA VAL A 25 1.67 1.73 14.12
C VAL A 25 1.33 3.22 14.14
N ASP A 26 1.93 3.95 15.07
CA ASP A 26 1.74 5.40 15.13
C ASP A 26 2.79 6.07 14.22
N LEU A 27 2.33 6.45 13.03
CA LEU A 27 3.18 7.05 12.01
C LEU A 27 3.01 8.59 12.09
N PRO A 28 4.07 9.35 12.40
CA PRO A 28 3.99 10.80 12.34
C PRO A 28 3.87 11.26 10.87
N PRO A 29 3.14 12.36 10.57
CA PRO A 29 2.98 12.83 9.18
C PRO A 29 4.31 13.03 8.46
N GLU A 30 5.35 13.48 9.16
CA GLU A 30 6.71 13.71 8.65
C GLU A 30 7.43 12.42 8.24
N ALA A 31 6.92 11.25 8.63
CA ALA A 31 7.42 9.98 8.13
C ALA A 31 7.08 9.77 6.65
N ILE A 32 6.07 10.47 6.12
CA ILE A 32 5.65 10.43 4.73
C ILE A 32 6.34 11.57 3.99
N CYS A 33 7.17 11.22 3.00
CA CYS A 33 7.80 12.19 2.11
C CYS A 33 6.87 12.58 0.97
N ARG A 34 6.11 11.60 0.45
CA ARG A 34 5.12 11.79 -0.60
C ARG A 34 4.19 10.57 -0.62
N SER A 35 2.89 10.80 -0.75
CA SER A 35 1.94 9.77 -1.17
C SER A 35 1.04 10.27 -2.29
N HIS A 36 0.56 9.36 -3.14
CA HIS A 36 -0.42 9.65 -4.19
C HIS A 36 -0.95 8.37 -4.82
N ARG A 37 -2.08 8.46 -5.53
CA ARG A 37 -2.61 7.37 -6.36
C ARG A 37 -1.74 7.16 -7.59
N VAL A 38 -1.49 5.90 -7.97
CA VAL A 38 -0.75 5.53 -9.18
C VAL A 38 -1.58 4.68 -10.14
N GLY A 39 -1.24 4.77 -11.41
CA GLY A 39 -1.94 4.09 -12.50
C GLY A 39 -3.13 4.87 -13.06
N LYS A 40 -3.70 4.34 -14.15
CA LYS A 40 -4.87 4.92 -14.82
C LYS A 40 -6.12 4.70 -13.97
N PRO A 41 -7.11 5.61 -14.01
CA PRO A 41 -8.42 5.37 -13.45
C PRO A 41 -8.96 4.04 -13.97
N PRO A 42 -9.27 3.08 -13.09
CA PRO A 42 -9.63 1.76 -13.53
C PRO A 42 -11.03 1.78 -14.15
N LYS A 43 -11.20 0.98 -15.21
CA LYS A 43 -12.53 0.70 -15.75
C LYS A 43 -13.34 -0.08 -14.71
N PRO A 44 -14.67 0.09 -14.67
CA PRO A 44 -15.54 -0.75 -13.86
C PRO A 44 -15.24 -2.23 -14.12
N GLY A 45 -15.27 -3.05 -13.07
CA GLY A 45 -15.15 -4.49 -13.21
C GLY A 45 -16.32 -5.08 -14.00
N PRO A 46 -16.24 -6.36 -14.41
CA PRO A 46 -17.32 -7.03 -15.14
C PRO A 46 -18.68 -6.99 -14.42
N ASN A 47 -18.67 -6.87 -13.09
CA ASN A 47 -19.88 -6.78 -12.25
C ASN A 47 -20.24 -5.33 -11.85
N GLY A 48 -19.66 -4.32 -12.51
CA GLY A 48 -19.83 -2.91 -12.15
C GLY A 48 -19.04 -2.46 -10.90
N GLU A 49 -18.25 -3.35 -10.31
CA GLU A 49 -17.43 -3.04 -9.14
C GLU A 49 -16.41 -1.93 -9.44
N ARG A 50 -16.41 -0.88 -8.60
CA ARG A 50 -15.40 0.16 -8.64
C ARG A 50 -14.08 -0.41 -8.14
N ARG A 51 -13.13 -0.57 -9.07
CA ARG A 51 -11.73 -0.79 -8.71
C ARG A 51 -11.14 0.54 -8.26
N HIS A 52 -10.22 0.50 -7.31
CA HIS A 52 -9.56 1.69 -6.78
C HIS A 52 -8.07 1.67 -7.09
N ARG A 53 -7.49 2.82 -7.44
CA ARG A 53 -6.06 2.90 -7.72
C ARG A 53 -5.24 2.64 -6.46
N PRO A 54 -4.11 1.95 -6.53
CA PRO A 54 -3.21 1.85 -5.39
C PRO A 54 -2.63 3.23 -5.02
N ILE A 55 -2.32 3.41 -3.73
CA ILE A 55 -1.52 4.52 -3.23
C ILE A 55 -0.06 4.05 -3.19
N ILE A 56 0.84 4.82 -3.81
CA ILE A 56 2.29 4.68 -3.60
C ILE A 56 2.72 5.62 -2.49
N ILE A 57 3.65 5.17 -1.65
CA ILE A 57 4.13 5.95 -0.51
C ILE A 57 5.65 5.90 -0.53
N ARG A 58 6.28 7.09 -0.50
CA ARG A 58 7.70 7.25 -0.21
C ARG A 58 7.83 7.68 1.24
N PHE A 59 8.47 6.86 2.06
CA PHE A 59 8.82 7.22 3.44
C PHE A 59 10.10 8.06 3.48
N THR A 60 10.22 8.95 4.47
CA THR A 60 11.43 9.73 4.72
C THR A 60 12.58 8.86 5.25
N SER A 61 12.27 7.79 5.98
CA SER A 61 13.25 6.86 6.53
C SER A 61 12.91 5.41 6.25
N TYR A 62 13.95 4.60 6.06
CA TYR A 62 13.84 3.14 6.00
C TYR A 62 13.23 2.55 7.28
N ARG A 63 13.45 3.19 8.44
CA ARG A 63 12.94 2.72 9.75
C ARG A 63 11.41 2.69 9.76
N TYR A 64 10.77 3.80 9.39
CA TYR A 64 9.31 3.90 9.27
C TYR A 64 8.75 2.91 8.24
N ARG A 65 9.39 2.81 7.07
CA ARG A 65 8.99 1.83 6.05
C ARG A 65 9.02 0.40 6.62
N ARG A 66 10.08 0.04 7.33
CA ARG A 66 10.26 -1.31 7.90
C ARG A 66 9.21 -1.61 8.97
N GLU A 67 8.94 -0.66 9.85
CA GLU A 67 7.93 -0.78 10.91
C GLU A 67 6.55 -1.10 10.33
N VAL A 68 6.09 -0.30 9.36
CA VAL A 68 4.85 -0.52 8.63
C VAL A 68 4.86 -1.87 7.91
N TYR A 69 5.97 -2.21 7.25
CA TYR A 69 6.06 -3.42 6.43
C TYR A 69 6.02 -4.71 7.25
N VAL A 70 6.63 -4.73 8.45
CA VAL A 70 6.55 -5.90 9.35
C VAL A 70 5.14 -6.07 9.91
N ALA A 71 4.45 -4.97 10.19
CA ALA A 71 3.08 -4.99 10.69
C ALA A 71 2.04 -5.43 9.63
N LYS A 72 2.39 -5.43 8.33
CA LYS A 72 1.46 -5.70 7.21
C LYS A 72 0.66 -7.00 7.34
N LYS A 73 1.17 -8.00 8.07
CA LYS A 73 0.48 -9.28 8.33
C LYS A 73 -0.89 -9.08 9.01
N LYS A 74 -1.07 -7.99 9.78
CA LYS A 74 -2.33 -7.62 10.43
C LYS A 74 -3.44 -7.26 9.43
N LEU A 75 -3.10 -6.97 8.18
CA LEU A 75 -4.07 -6.66 7.13
C LEU A 75 -4.73 -7.91 6.51
N LYS A 76 -4.30 -9.13 6.89
CA LYS A 76 -4.91 -10.36 6.38
C LYS A 76 -6.40 -10.40 6.71
N GLY A 77 -7.23 -10.66 5.71
CA GLY A 77 -8.69 -10.67 5.85
C GLY A 77 -9.39 -9.30 5.77
N THR A 78 -8.64 -8.19 5.70
CA THR A 78 -9.23 -6.84 5.65
C THR A 78 -9.53 -6.34 4.23
N GLY A 79 -9.18 -7.10 3.19
CA GLY A 79 -9.26 -6.67 1.79
C GLY A 79 -8.16 -5.67 1.37
N THR A 80 -7.36 -5.18 2.31
CA THR A 80 -6.23 -4.27 2.05
C THR A 80 -4.91 -5.03 2.03
N THR A 81 -4.00 -4.67 1.13
CA THR A 81 -2.64 -5.25 1.11
C THR A 81 -1.56 -4.20 0.87
N ILE A 82 -0.41 -4.39 1.53
CA ILE A 82 0.81 -3.61 1.36
C ILE A 82 1.86 -4.50 0.69
N ARG A 83 2.47 -4.00 -0.37
CA ARG A 83 3.53 -4.66 -1.15
C ARG A 83 4.64 -3.64 -1.42
N GLU A 84 5.85 -4.14 -1.65
CA GLU A 84 6.94 -3.30 -2.13
C GLU A 84 6.72 -2.93 -3.60
N ASP A 85 7.09 -1.69 -3.94
CA ASP A 85 7.15 -1.25 -5.32
C ASP A 85 8.51 -1.67 -5.91
N LEU A 86 8.47 -2.62 -6.83
CA LEU A 86 9.65 -3.25 -7.41
C LEU A 86 9.68 -3.05 -8.92
N THR A 87 10.86 -2.75 -9.45
CA THR A 87 11.13 -2.82 -10.89
C THR A 87 10.89 -4.24 -11.41
N ALA A 88 10.58 -4.40 -12.70
CA ALA A 88 10.29 -5.70 -13.32
C ALA A 88 11.31 -6.80 -12.96
N ARG A 89 12.61 -6.53 -13.10
CA ARG A 89 13.69 -7.48 -12.75
C ARG A 89 13.67 -7.92 -11.28
N ARG A 90 13.45 -6.97 -10.36
CA ARG A 90 13.39 -7.27 -8.92
C ARG A 90 12.13 -8.04 -8.54
N LEU A 91 11.01 -7.74 -9.21
CA LEU A 91 9.77 -8.49 -9.04
C LEU A 91 9.91 -9.93 -9.54
N GLU A 92 10.60 -10.15 -10.65
CA GLU A 92 10.91 -11.48 -11.16
C GLU A 92 11.73 -12.29 -10.15
N VAL A 93 12.79 -11.71 -9.59
CA VAL A 93 13.59 -12.36 -8.53
C VAL A 93 12.71 -12.75 -7.33
N LEU A 94 11.83 -11.84 -6.89
CA LEU A 94 10.90 -12.14 -5.79
C LEU A 94 9.94 -13.29 -6.13
N ARG A 95 9.40 -13.32 -7.37
CA ARG A 95 8.50 -14.38 -7.83
C ARG A 95 9.21 -15.73 -7.88
N SER A 96 10.41 -15.79 -8.43
CA SER A 96 11.21 -17.03 -8.50
C SER A 96 11.53 -17.55 -7.10
N ALA A 97 11.94 -16.69 -6.16
CA ALA A 97 12.19 -17.10 -4.79
C ALA A 97 10.92 -17.57 -4.07
N THR A 98 9.79 -16.88 -4.26
CA THR A 98 8.50 -17.29 -3.68
C THR A 98 8.06 -18.64 -4.22
N SER A 99 8.29 -18.93 -5.50
CA SER A 99 7.94 -20.24 -6.09
C SER A 99 8.76 -21.39 -5.54
N LEU A 100 9.98 -21.13 -5.03
CA LEU A 100 10.88 -22.16 -4.51
C LEU A 100 10.71 -22.37 -2.99
N TYR A 101 10.41 -21.32 -2.24
CA TYR A 101 10.46 -21.32 -0.76
C TYR A 101 9.17 -20.86 -0.07
N GLY A 102 8.18 -20.35 -0.81
CA GLY A 102 6.94 -19.77 -0.27
C GLY A 102 5.79 -20.76 -0.23
#